data_AF-A0A3B9P7B8-F1
#
_entry.id   AF-A0A3B9P7B8-F1
#
_cell.length_a   1.000
_cell.length_b   1.000
_cell.length_c   1.000
_cell.angle_alpha   90.00
_cell.angle_beta   90.00
_cell.angle_gamma   90.00
#
_symmetry.space_group_name_H-M   'P 1'
#
loop_
_entity.id
_entity.type
_entity.pdbx_description
1 polymer ?
#
loop_
_entity_poly.entity_id
_entity_poly.type
_entity_poly.pdbx_seq_one_letter_code
_entity_poly.pdbx_strand_id
1 'polypeptide(L)' 'AFELGLLTLGCGQSVIRISPPLSTTKTEIDEGLMIFEEAIALAEKKYLNN' A
#
# COMPACT_ATOMS: atom_id res chain seq x y z
N ALA A 1 2.62 -5.04 2.32
CA ALA A 1 2.93 -4.05 1.26
C ALA A 1 4.31 -4.31 0.66
N PHE A 2 5.42 -4.12 1.40
CA PHE A 2 6.78 -4.33 0.88
C PHE A 2 6.99 -5.72 0.25
N GLU A 3 6.66 -6.79 0.98
CA GLU A 3 6.75 -8.18 0.49
C GLU A 3 5.81 -8.49 -0.69
N LEU A 4 4.80 -7.65 -0.92
CA LEU A 4 3.86 -7.78 -2.04
C LEU A 4 4.29 -6.92 -3.25
N GLY A 5 5.48 -6.30 -3.21
CA GLY A 5 6.03 -5.51 -4.32
C GLY A 5 5.69 -4.02 -4.29
N LEU A 6 4.99 -3.52 -3.25
CA LEU A 6 4.68 -2.09 -3.11
C LEU A 6 5.55 -1.42 -2.03
N LEU A 7 6.39 -0.49 -2.47
CA LEU A 7 7.18 0.36 -1.59
C LEU A 7 6.32 1.53 -1.08
N THR A 8 6.23 1.68 0.23
CA THR A 8 5.62 2.86 0.87
C THR A 8 6.67 3.63 1.66
N LEU A 9 6.54 4.95 1.70
CA LEU A 9 7.43 5.81 2.48
C LEU A 9 6.81 6.06 3.85
N GLY A 10 7.58 5.82 4.90
CA GLY A 10 7.16 6.12 6.28
C GLY A 10 6.79 7.60 6.43
N CYS A 11 5.63 7.87 7.04
CA CYS A 11 5.12 9.23 7.22
C CYS A 11 4.46 9.38 8.60
N GLY A 12 5.25 9.26 9.68
CA GLY A 12 4.71 9.30 11.05
C GLY A 12 3.93 8.04 11.42
N GLN A 13 3.15 8.12 12.51
CA GLN A 13 2.52 6.95 13.14
C GLN A 13 1.18 6.52 12.52
N SER A 14 0.46 7.45 11.89
CA SER A 14 -0.91 7.24 11.43
C SER A 14 -1.16 7.71 10.00
N VAL A 15 -0.10 7.96 9.23
CA VAL A 15 -0.21 8.42 7.84
C VAL A 15 0.63 7.54 6.93
N ILE A 16 0.05 7.18 5.78
CA ILE A 16 0.71 6.48 4.68
C ILE A 16 0.77 7.46 3.50
N ARG A 17 1.97 7.71 2.97
CA ARG A 17 2.15 8.59 1.82
C ARG A 17 2.07 7.80 0.52
N ILE A 18 1.11 8.14 -0.33
CA ILE A 18 1.01 7.65 -1.71
C ILE A 18 1.62 8.72 -2.62
N SER A 19 2.82 8.47 -3.11
CA SER A 19 3.58 9.42 -3.96
C SER A 19 4.22 8.68 -5.14
N PRO A 20 3.42 8.25 -6.13
CA PRO A 20 3.95 7.60 -7.32
C PRO A 20 4.78 8.59 -8.16
N PRO A 21 5.72 8.12 -8.99
CA PRO A 21 6.41 8.95 -9.98
C PRO A 21 5.42 9.67 -10.91
N LEU A 22 5.80 10.86 -11.41
CA LEU A 22 4.93 11.64 -12.32
C LEU A 22 4.72 10.96 -13.69
N SER A 23 5.61 10.05 -14.06
CA SER A 23 5.54 9.24 -15.29
C SER A 23 4.69 7.97 -15.13
N THR A 24 4.11 7.71 -13.95
CA THR A 24 3.35 6.49 -13.69
C THR A 24 2.06 6.49 -14.52
N THR A 25 1.79 5.37 -15.17
CA THR A 25 0.58 5.15 -15.97
C THR A 25 -0.61 4.83 -15.07
N LYS A 26 -1.83 5.00 -15.59
CA LYS A 26 -3.04 4.63 -14.86
C LYS A 26 -3.04 3.14 -14.45
N THR A 27 -2.58 2.26 -15.33
CA THR A 27 -2.55 0.81 -15.07
C THR A 27 -1.61 0.47 -13.91
N GLU A 28 -0.43 1.08 -13.86
CA GLU A 28 0.52 0.88 -12.73
C GLU A 28 -0.05 1.44 -11.41
N ILE A 29 -0.80 2.54 -11.45
CA ILE A 29 -1.53 3.04 -10.27
C ILE A 29 -2.58 2.04 -9.82
N ASP A 30 -3.39 1.53 -10.74
CA ASP A 30 -4.45 0.56 -10.43
C ASP A 30 -3.84 -0.72 -9.82
N GLU A 31 -2.71 -1.20 -10.36
CA GLU A 31 -1.94 -2.33 -9.80
C GLU A 31 -1.41 -2.04 -8.40
N GLY A 32 -0.76 -0.89 -8.20
CA GLY A 32 -0.25 -0.49 -6.89
C GLY A 32 -1.35 -0.38 -5.84
N LEU A 33 -2.53 0.11 -6.21
CA LEU A 33 -3.68 0.18 -5.31
C LEU A 33 -4.26 -1.21 -4.98
N MET A 34 -4.29 -2.14 -5.94
CA MET A 34 -4.69 -3.53 -5.66
C MET A 34 -3.76 -4.19 -4.63
N ILE A 35 -2.44 -4.03 -4.80
CA ILE A 35 -1.44 -4.54 -3.84
C ILE A 35 -1.62 -3.88 -2.46
N PHE A 36 -1.93 -2.59 -2.44
CA PHE A 36 -2.14 -1.85 -1.19
C PHE A 36 -3.38 -2.36 -0.43
N GLU A 37 -4.49 -2.59 -1.13
CA GLU A 37 -5.73 -3.12 -0.55
C GLU A 37 -5.49 -4.51 0.08
N GLU A 38 -4.81 -5.41 -0.62
CA GLU A 38 -4.45 -6.73 -0.09
C GLU A 38 -3.57 -6.61 1.16
N ALA A 39 -2.60 -5.70 1.16
CA ALA A 39 -1.76 -5.45 2.32
C ALA A 39 -2.56 -4.98 3.54
N ILE A 40 -3.57 -4.12 3.33
CA ILE A 40 -4.46 -3.66 4.40
C ILE A 40 -5.31 -4.81 4.91
N ALA A 41 -5.97 -5.57 4.04
CA ALA A 41 -6.82 -6.70 4.44
C ALA A 41 -6.06 -7.74 5.28
N LEU A 42 -4.80 -8.03 4.91
CA LEU A 42 -3.93 -8.91 5.69
C LEU A 42 -3.59 -8.32 7.07
N ALA A 43 -3.31 -7.02 7.13
CA ALA A 43 -3.05 -6.32 8.38
C ALA A 43 -4.30 -6.31 9.28
N GLU A 44 -5.47 -5.94 8.74
CA GLU A 44 -6.75 -5.97 9.46
C GLU A 44 -7.03 -7.36 10.02
N LYS A 45 -6.90 -8.42 9.20
CA LYS A 45 -7.06 -9.80 9.67
C LYS A 45 -6.12 -10.15 10.83
N LYS A 46 -4.90 -9.62 10.83
CA LYS A 46 -3.92 -9.82 11.90
C LYS A 46 -4.28 -9.06 13.18
N TYR A 47 -4.79 -7.84 13.07
CA TYR A 47 -5.03 -6.97 14.23
C TYR A 47 -6.46 -7.03 14.78
N LEU A 48 -7.46 -7.45 14.00
CA LEU A 48 -8.86 -7.61 14.44
C LEU A 48 -9.18 -9.00 15.01
N ASN A 49 -8.36 -10.01 14.72
CA ASN A 49 -8.50 -11.36 15.27
C ASN A 49 -7.62 -11.61 16.51
N ASN A 50 -7.00 -10.54 17.05
CA ASN A 50 -6.32 -10.51 18.36
C ASN A 50 -7.11 -9.62 19.32
#